data_AF-A0AAD1KPV8-F1
#
_entry.id   AF-A0AAD1KPV8-F1
#
_cell.length_a   1.000
_cell.length_b   1.000
_cell.length_c   1.000
_cell.angle_alpha   90.00
_cell.angle_beta   90.00
_cell.angle_gamma   90.00
#
_symmetry.space_group_name_H-M   'P 1'
#
loop_
_entity.id
_entity.type
_entity.pdbx_description
1 polymer ?
#
loop_
_entity_poly.entity_id
_entity_poly.type
_entity_poly.pdbx_seq_one_letter_code
_entity_poly.pdbx_strand_id
1 'polypeptide(L)'
;MMTVIEIVMATIFYALVASHDTIHVPAHSTYSTKAFILYLLPLMMFPFAGWALGSVRVSNIHDNRWIISKMSIMVAIVLFLSVAFWFTLSLFLETLFFFEF
;
A
#
# COMPACT_ATOMS: atom_id res chain seq x y z
N MET A 1 -16.11 -7.68 -16.11
CA MET A 1 -16.56 -7.20 -14.78
C MET A 1 -15.31 -6.67 -14.10
N MET A 2 -15.19 -5.35 -13.93
CA MET A 2 -14.00 -4.75 -13.33
C MET A 2 -14.06 -4.97 -11.82
N THR A 3 -13.05 -5.58 -11.23
CA THR A 3 -13.05 -5.87 -9.79
C THR A 3 -12.78 -4.60 -9.00
N VAL A 4 -13.25 -4.51 -7.75
CA VAL A 4 -13.01 -3.35 -6.87
C VAL A 4 -11.51 -3.05 -6.74
N ILE A 5 -10.67 -4.09 -6.80
CA ILE A 5 -9.21 -3.99 -6.79
C ILE A 5 -8.71 -3.24 -8.03
N GLU A 6 -9.21 -3.55 -9.23
CA GLU A 6 -8.83 -2.84 -10.46
C GLU A 6 -9.25 -1.38 -10.42
N ILE A 7 -10.42 -1.06 -9.87
CA ILE A 7 -10.90 0.32 -9.72
C ILE A 7 -10.02 1.09 -8.74
N VAL A 8 -9.67 0.48 -7.60
CA VAL A 8 -8.78 1.09 -6.60
C VAL A 8 -7.39 1.32 -7.19
N MET A 9 -6.82 0.34 -7.88
CA MET A 9 -5.51 0.46 -8.52
C MET A 9 -5.50 1.51 -9.63
N ALA A 10 -6.54 1.56 -10.46
CA ALA A 10 -6.70 2.59 -11.48
C ALA A 10 -6.83 3.99 -10.88
N THR A 11 -7.59 4.12 -9.78
CA THR A 11 -7.79 5.40 -9.09
C THR A 11 -6.49 5.89 -8.44
N ILE A 12 -5.72 5.00 -7.82
CA ILE A 12 -4.40 5.32 -7.24
C ILE A 12 -3.42 5.73 -8.34
N PHE A 13 -3.38 4.99 -9.45
CA PHE A 13 -2.54 5.31 -10.59
C PHE A 13 -2.88 6.69 -11.16
N TYR A 14 -4.17 6.97 -11.39
CA TYR A 14 -4.61 8.26 -11.91
C TYR A 14 -4.35 9.39 -10.92
N ALA A 15 -4.62 9.21 -9.63
CA ALA A 15 -4.41 10.23 -8.62
C ALA A 15 -2.93 10.59 -8.42
N LEU A 16 -2.02 9.60 -8.48
CA LEU A 16 -0.58 9.83 -8.30
C LEU A 16 0.09 10.35 -9.58
N VAL A 17 -0.28 9.82 -10.75
CA VAL A 17 0.32 10.18 -12.04
C VAL A 17 -0.27 11.49 -12.58
N ALA A 18 -1.59 11.69 -12.49
CA ALA A 18 -2.24 12.88 -13.03
C ALA A 18 -2.17 14.10 -12.10
N SER A 19 -1.82 13.96 -10.82
CA SER A 19 -1.56 15.11 -9.95
C SER A 19 -0.18 15.74 -10.16
N HIS A 20 0.70 15.08 -10.92
CA HIS A 20 2.05 15.55 -11.24
C HIS A 20 2.12 16.26 -12.61
N ASP A 21 1.14 17.13 -12.91
CA ASP A 21 1.13 18.02 -14.09
C ASP A 21 2.28 19.06 -14.11
N THR A 22 3.23 19.00 -13.17
CA THR A 22 4.36 19.93 -13.05
C THR A 22 5.73 19.30 -13.25
N ILE A 23 5.85 17.98 -13.39
CA ILE A 23 7.15 17.35 -13.66
C ILE A 23 7.22 16.96 -15.14
N HIS A 24 8.08 17.66 -15.85
CA HIS A 24 8.45 17.44 -17.24
C HIS A 24 9.14 16.06 -17.38
N VAL A 25 8.37 14.97 -17.32
CA VAL A 25 8.88 13.61 -17.50
C VAL A 25 8.95 13.31 -19.01
N PRO A 26 10.11 12.89 -19.56
CA PRO A 26 10.27 12.64 -20.99
C PRO A 26 9.33 11.52 -21.46
N ALA A 27 8.62 11.79 -22.55
CA ALA A 27 7.51 10.99 -23.10
C ALA A 27 7.87 9.59 -23.63
N HIS A 28 8.98 8.99 -23.20
CA HIS A 28 9.46 7.69 -23.68
C HIS A 28 9.76 6.66 -22.57
N SER A 29 9.41 6.93 -21.30
CA SER A 29 9.63 5.97 -20.20
C SER A 29 8.50 5.87 -19.16
N THR A 30 7.42 6.66 -19.30
CA THR A 30 6.30 6.74 -18.32
C THR A 30 5.46 5.45 -18.21
N TYR A 31 5.68 4.48 -19.11
CA TYR A 31 5.15 3.11 -19.03
C TYR A 31 6.22 2.06 -18.68
N SER A 32 7.29 2.45 -17.99
CA SER A 32 8.28 1.46 -17.54
C SER A 32 7.71 0.66 -16.39
N THR A 33 7.57 -0.66 -16.59
CA THR A 33 7.19 -1.65 -15.56
C THR A 33 7.94 -1.41 -14.23
N LYS A 34 9.16 -0.85 -14.29
CA LYS A 34 9.97 -0.47 -13.12
C LYS A 34 9.28 0.57 -12.23
N ALA A 35 8.71 1.62 -12.80
CA ALA A 35 8.00 2.66 -12.04
C ALA A 35 6.72 2.09 -11.40
N PHE A 36 5.99 1.25 -12.14
CA PHE A 36 4.82 0.54 -11.60
C PHE A 36 5.22 -0.32 -10.39
N ILE A 37 6.30 -1.09 -10.49
CA ILE A 37 6.79 -1.93 -9.39
C ILE A 37 7.26 -1.09 -8.20
N LEU A 38 8.02 -0.02 -8.42
CA LEU A 38 8.53 0.86 -7.37
C LEU A 38 7.42 1.47 -6.50
N TYR A 39 6.30 1.87 -7.10
CA TYR A 39 5.24 2.57 -6.38
C TYR A 39 4.08 1.67 -5.95
N LEU A 40 3.65 0.71 -6.78
CA LEU A 40 2.47 -0.10 -6.47
C LEU A 40 2.78 -1.34 -5.65
N LEU A 41 3.96 -1.96 -5.83
CA LEU A 41 4.32 -3.16 -5.07
C LEU A 41 4.40 -2.90 -3.55
N PRO A 42 5.00 -1.79 -3.07
CA PRO A 42 4.93 -1.44 -1.65
C PRO A 42 3.51 -1.14 -1.18
N LEU A 43 2.71 -0.46 -2.00
CA LEU A 43 1.36 -0.05 -1.63
C LEU A 43 0.40 -1.24 -1.39
N MET A 44 0.65 -2.38 -2.01
CA MET A 44 -0.15 -3.60 -1.83
C MET A 44 -0.16 -4.10 -0.37
N MET A 45 0.79 -3.68 0.47
CA MET A 45 0.87 -4.08 1.88
C MET A 45 -0.28 -3.50 2.73
N PHE A 46 -0.82 -2.33 2.36
CA PHE A 46 -1.92 -1.70 3.08
C PHE A 46 -3.25 -2.47 2.96
N PRO A 47 -3.68 -2.93 1.77
CA PRO A 47 -4.81 -3.86 1.62
C PRO A 47 -4.66 -5.14 2.46
N PHE A 48 -3.47 -5.75 2.50
CA PHE A 48 -3.23 -6.95 3.31
C PHE A 48 -3.35 -6.67 4.81
N ALA A 49 -2.80 -5.56 5.29
CA ALA A 49 -2.99 -5.09 6.67
C ALA A 49 -4.48 -4.85 6.99
N GLY A 50 -5.22 -4.23 6.07
CA GLY A 50 -6.66 -4.02 6.20
C GLY A 50 -7.45 -5.34 6.27
N TRP A 51 -7.09 -6.33 5.45
CA TRP A 51 -7.68 -7.67 5.48
C TRP A 51 -7.40 -8.40 6.81
N ALA A 52 -6.16 -8.33 7.29
CA ALA A 52 -5.76 -8.93 8.56
C ALA A 52 -6.55 -8.32 9.73
N LEU A 53 -6.67 -6.99 9.76
CA LEU A 53 -7.48 -6.28 10.77
C LEU A 53 -8.97 -6.60 10.66
N GLY A 54 -9.50 -6.73 9.45
CA GLY A 54 -10.88 -7.18 9.23
C GLY A 54 -11.15 -8.57 9.80
N SER A 55 -10.22 -9.51 9.59
CA SER A 55 -10.30 -10.88 10.11
C SER A 55 -10.22 -10.92 11.65
N VAL A 56 -9.31 -10.14 12.24
CA VAL A 56 -9.17 -9.99 13.69
C VAL A 56 -10.42 -9.37 14.32
N ARG A 57 -11.04 -8.41 13.63
CA ARG A 57 -12.29 -7.79 14.08
C ARG A 57 -13.41 -8.83 14.19
N VAL A 58 -13.58 -9.68 13.17
CA VAL A 58 -14.63 -10.72 13.15
C VAL A 58 -14.45 -11.72 14.28
N SER A 59 -13.22 -12.11 14.62
CA SER A 59 -12.97 -13.12 15.66
C SER A 59 -13.19 -12.63 17.10
N ASN A 60 -13.09 -11.32 17.35
CA ASN A 60 -13.18 -10.74 18.70
C ASN A 60 -14.57 -10.19 19.05
N ILE A 61 -15.58 -10.33 18.19
CA ILE A 61 -16.94 -9.76 18.38
C ILE A 61 -17.60 -10.19 19.71
N HIS A 62 -17.19 -11.31 20.31
CA HIS A 62 -17.77 -11.83 21.55
C HIS A 62 -17.21 -11.21 22.85
N ASP A 63 -16.10 -10.47 22.82
CA ASP A 63 -15.45 -9.94 24.03
C ASP A 63 -15.94 -8.51 24.37
N ASN A 64 -16.96 -8.38 25.21
CA ASN A 64 -17.74 -7.14 25.34
C ASN A 64 -17.07 -6.00 26.16
N ARG A 65 -16.14 -6.28 27.08
CA ARG A 65 -15.80 -5.29 28.13
C ARG A 65 -14.71 -4.28 27.75
N TRP A 66 -13.79 -4.61 26.81
CA TRP A 66 -12.62 -3.77 26.44
C TRP A 66 -12.29 -3.81 24.92
N ILE A 67 -13.27 -4.15 24.09
CA ILE A 67 -13.06 -4.46 22.67
C ILE A 67 -12.44 -3.30 21.88
N ILE A 68 -12.86 -2.06 22.16
CA ILE A 68 -12.44 -0.86 21.43
C ILE A 68 -10.95 -0.57 21.68
N SER A 69 -10.52 -0.65 22.94
CA SER A 69 -9.11 -0.41 23.31
C SER A 69 -8.18 -1.50 22.74
N LYS A 70 -8.57 -2.77 22.87
CA LYS A 70 -7.82 -3.91 22.33
C LYS A 70 -7.70 -3.83 20.80
N MET A 71 -8.81 -3.51 20.11
CA MET A 71 -8.84 -3.32 18.66
C MET A 71 -7.98 -2.14 18.23
N SER A 72 -8.06 -1.00 18.93
CA SER A 72 -7.26 0.18 18.60
C SER A 72 -5.76 -0.09 18.71
N ILE A 73 -5.33 -0.83 19.73
CA ILE A 73 -3.91 -1.22 19.89
C ILE A 73 -3.49 -2.16 18.75
N MET A 74 -4.31 -3.15 18.40
CA MET A 74 -4.04 -4.04 17.27
C MET A 74 -3.94 -3.28 15.94
N VAL A 75 -4.85 -2.34 15.69
CA VAL A 75 -4.81 -1.45 14.52
C VAL A 75 -3.52 -0.65 14.50
N ALA A 76 -3.13 -0.05 15.62
CA ALA A 76 -1.89 0.72 15.70
C ALA A 76 -0.65 -0.14 15.42
N ILE A 77 -0.57 -1.35 16.00
CA ILE A 77 0.53 -2.28 15.77
C ILE A 77 0.61 -2.70 14.30
N VAL A 78 -0.52 -3.11 13.71
CA VAL A 78 -0.56 -3.57 12.32
C VAL A 78 -0.25 -2.44 11.35
N LEU A 79 -0.75 -1.22 11.59
CA LEU A 79 -0.40 -0.04 10.80
C LEU A 79 1.08 0.30 10.92
N PHE A 80 1.64 0.28 12.14
CA PHE A 80 3.05 0.55 12.36
C PHE A 80 3.94 -0.46 11.61
N LEU A 81 3.63 -1.76 11.71
CA LEU A 81 4.32 -2.82 10.97
C LEU A 81 4.17 -2.65 9.46
N SER A 82 2.97 -2.30 8.97
CA SER A 82 2.72 -2.06 7.56
C SER A 82 3.53 -0.88 7.03
N VAL A 83 3.65 0.21 7.79
CA VAL A 83 4.43 1.38 7.41
C VAL A 83 5.93 1.08 7.45
N ALA A 84 6.41 0.40 8.49
CA ALA A 84 7.81 -0.01 8.59
C ALA A 84 8.19 -0.92 7.41
N PHE A 85 7.35 -1.91 7.09
CA PHE A 85 7.56 -2.80 5.97
C PHE A 85 7.48 -2.08 4.63
N TRP A 86 6.48 -1.21 4.44
CA TRP A 86 6.37 -0.36 3.25
C TRP A 86 7.63 0.49 3.02
N PHE A 87 8.15 1.10 4.09
CA PHE A 87 9.35 1.92 4.04
C PHE A 87 10.59 1.08 3.67
N THR A 88 10.79 -0.06 4.34
CA THR A 88 11.90 -0.98 4.03
C THR A 88 11.81 -1.52 2.61
N LEU A 89 10.63 -1.95 2.15
CA LEU A 89 10.44 -2.46 0.80
C LEU A 89 10.69 -1.37 -0.25
N SER A 90 10.23 -0.14 0.01
CA SER A 90 10.46 1.00 -0.89
C SER A 90 11.95 1.29 -1.04
N LEU A 91 12.69 1.36 0.08
CA LEU A 91 14.15 1.55 0.06
C LEU A 91 14.88 0.39 -0.63
N PHE A 92 14.42 -0.85 -0.40
CA PHE A 92 15.00 -2.02 -1.04
C PHE A 92 14.79 -2.00 -2.56
N LEU A 93 13.59 -1.66 -3.04
CA LEU A 93 13.31 -1.56 -4.47
C LEU A 93 14.06 -0.37 -5.09
N GLU A 94 14.13 0.77 -4.41
CA GLU A 94 14.88 1.93 -4.87
C GLU A 94 16.36 1.59 -5.05
N THR A 95 16.98 0.93 -4.06
CA THR A 95 18.37 0.48 -4.19
C THR A 95 18.54 -0.56 -5.29
N LEU A 96 17.63 -1.53 -5.42
CA LEU A 96 17.71 -2.57 -6.45
C LEU A 96 17.61 -1.99 -7.88
N PHE A 97 16.71 -1.03 -8.11
CA PHE A 97 16.51 -0.42 -9.43
C PHE A 97 17.53 0.68 -9.76
N PHE A 98 18.07 1.41 -8.77
CA PHE A 98 19.13 2.40 -9.00
C PHE A 98 20.54 1.78 -9.12
N PHE A 99 20.81 0.64 -8.47
CA PHE A 99 22.09 -0.07 -8.55
C PHE A 99 22.09 -1.25 -9.55
N GLU A 100 21.12 -1.30 -10.46
CA GLU A 100 21.12 -2.26 -11.56
C GLU A 100 22.38 -2.06 -12.44
N PHE A 101 23.36 -2.96 -12.27
CA PHE A 101 24.60 -3.10 -13.05
C PHE A 101 24.36 -3.75 -14.42
#